data_AF-A0A2M8KTB7-F1
#
_entry.id   AF-A0A2M8KTB7-F1
#
_cell.length_a   1.000
_cell.length_b   1.000
_cell.length_c   1.000
_cell.angle_alpha   90.00
_cell.angle_beta   90.00
_cell.angle_gamma   90.00
#
_symmetry.space_group_name_H-M   'P 1'
#
loop_
_entity.id
_entity.type
_entity.pdbx_description
1 polymer ?
#
loop_
_entity_poly.entity_id
_entity_poly.type
_entity_poly.pdbx_seq_one_letter_code
_entity_poly.pdbx_strand_id
1 'polypeptide(L)'
;MKIYLLIISTVVALTATISAYFLFNDPSFHVEATSENSVDVVDINVSDYKFVSEGGQNKVLFTKKNIEKQVFYDEKPLTSIALSPSQSKVGFFYRPNVKITEEASLIIFDMQERTLQEVYRTTFASWDVTGKIHWLSDDYIFFLRHCGTACQGITLLSLESGKTIHAVLSYPSFSSQSKKTHFKDWFGKKFIMIGLVEDIKSTTENNLNYLVFAMKDYEGNSLGQKRFLFTGSALEEVE
;
A
#
# COMPACT_ATOMS: atom_id res chain seq x y z
N MET A 1 64.97 -10.13 -16.98
CA MET A 1 63.86 -11.12 -16.81
C MET A 1 63.25 -11.15 -15.39
N LYS A 2 63.98 -10.82 -14.31
CA LYS A 2 63.44 -10.83 -12.94
C LYS A 2 62.44 -9.70 -12.60
N ILE A 3 62.50 -8.56 -13.30
CA ILE A 3 61.64 -7.39 -13.01
C ILE A 3 60.18 -7.62 -13.50
N TYR A 4 59.99 -8.31 -14.63
CA TYR A 4 58.64 -8.58 -15.16
C TYR A 4 57.81 -9.52 -14.29
N LEU A 5 58.45 -10.50 -13.63
CA LEU A 5 57.77 -11.43 -12.70
C LEU A 5 57.26 -10.72 -11.44
N LEU A 6 57.95 -9.67 -10.99
CA LEU A 6 57.58 -8.92 -9.79
C LEU A 6 56.40 -7.97 -10.03
N ILE A 7 56.32 -7.41 -11.25
CA ILE A 7 55.20 -6.54 -11.67
C ILE A 7 53.91 -7.37 -11.87
N ILE A 8 54.00 -8.56 -12.47
CA ILE A 8 52.83 -9.42 -12.66
C ILE A 8 52.30 -9.94 -11.32
N SER A 9 53.19 -10.31 -10.39
CA SER A 9 52.81 -10.75 -9.04
C SER A 9 52.07 -9.67 -8.24
N THR A 10 52.48 -8.41 -8.36
CA THR A 10 51.86 -7.30 -7.61
C THR A 10 50.50 -6.91 -8.18
N VAL A 11 50.33 -6.95 -9.51
CA VAL A 11 49.03 -6.66 -10.15
C VAL A 11 47.98 -7.74 -9.82
N VAL A 12 48.36 -9.02 -9.82
CA VAL A 12 47.44 -10.13 -9.47
C VAL A 12 47.00 -10.04 -8.01
N ALA A 13 47.93 -9.72 -7.08
CA ALA A 13 47.60 -9.52 -5.68
C ALA A 13 46.64 -8.34 -5.46
N LEU A 14 46.85 -7.22 -6.18
CA LEU A 14 45.98 -6.05 -6.09
C LEU A 14 44.55 -6.35 -6.59
N THR A 15 44.43 -7.07 -7.71
CA THR A 15 43.11 -7.46 -8.25
C THR A 15 42.37 -8.42 -7.31
N ALA A 16 43.08 -9.38 -6.70
CA ALA A 16 42.48 -10.30 -5.74
C ALA A 16 41.97 -9.58 -4.48
N THR A 17 42.69 -8.57 -3.99
CA THR A 17 42.27 -7.76 -2.83
C THR A 17 41.08 -6.86 -3.14
N ILE A 18 40.99 -6.29 -4.35
CA ILE A 18 39.86 -5.44 -4.75
C ILE A 18 38.61 -6.30 -4.97
N SER A 19 38.73 -7.47 -5.61
CA SER A 19 37.62 -8.41 -5.77
C SER A 19 37.12 -8.95 -4.42
N ALA A 20 38.03 -9.25 -3.48
CA ALA A 20 37.64 -9.62 -2.12
C ALA A 20 36.94 -8.45 -1.40
N TYR A 21 37.45 -7.23 -1.52
CA TYR A 21 36.83 -6.04 -0.91
C TYR A 21 35.40 -5.81 -1.42
N PHE A 22 35.13 -5.99 -2.71
CA PHE A 22 33.78 -5.88 -3.27
C PHE A 22 32.88 -7.09 -2.94
N LEU A 23 33.43 -8.28 -2.70
CA LEU A 23 32.66 -9.44 -2.28
C LEU A 23 32.30 -9.42 -0.77
N PHE A 24 33.09 -8.72 0.05
CA PHE A 24 32.88 -8.64 1.50
C PHE A 24 32.25 -7.32 1.99
N ASN A 25 32.21 -6.26 1.17
CA ASN A 25 31.54 -4.99 1.49
C ASN A 25 30.32 -4.72 0.60
N ASP A 26 29.51 -5.74 0.32
CA ASP A 26 28.14 -5.48 -0.11
C ASP A 26 27.38 -4.96 1.13
N PRO A 27 26.96 -3.68 1.21
CA PRO A 27 26.27 -3.14 2.39
C PRO A 27 24.87 -3.72 2.53
N SER A 28 24.44 -4.58 1.61
CA SER A 28 23.15 -5.23 1.64
C SER A 28 23.15 -6.42 2.59
N PHE A 29 23.24 -6.22 3.90
CA PHE A 29 22.51 -7.04 4.90
C PHE A 29 22.97 -6.63 6.31
N HIS A 30 22.13 -5.85 6.99
CA HIS A 30 21.82 -6.10 8.39
C HIS A 30 20.38 -5.67 8.63
N VAL A 31 19.45 -6.58 8.32
CA VAL A 31 18.16 -6.60 9.02
C VAL A 31 18.50 -7.16 10.40
N GLU A 32 18.64 -6.30 11.41
CA GLU A 32 18.65 -6.76 12.80
C GLU A 32 17.29 -7.38 13.07
N ALA A 33 17.26 -8.71 13.04
CA ALA A 33 16.05 -9.48 13.23
C ALA A 33 15.56 -9.30 14.68
N THR A 34 14.51 -8.53 14.86
CA THR A 34 13.66 -8.62 16.04
C THR A 34 12.92 -9.95 15.96
N SER A 35 13.39 -10.97 16.68
CA SER A 35 12.90 -12.37 16.70
C SER A 35 13.02 -13.18 15.39
N GLU A 36 13.14 -14.51 15.47
CA GLU A 36 13.35 -15.39 14.30
C GLU A 36 12.25 -15.25 13.22
N ASN A 37 11.04 -14.83 13.60
CA ASN A 37 9.84 -14.86 12.73
C ASN A 37 9.22 -13.49 12.42
N SER A 38 9.85 -12.39 12.84
CA SER A 38 9.35 -11.03 12.58
C SER A 38 10.39 -10.11 11.95
N VAL A 39 9.89 -9.02 11.37
CA VAL A 39 10.67 -7.90 10.86
C VAL A 39 9.92 -6.61 11.18
N ASP A 40 10.62 -5.59 11.69
CA ASP A 40 10.03 -4.26 11.85
C ASP A 40 10.00 -3.56 10.49
N VAL A 41 8.88 -2.87 10.19
CA VAL A 41 8.68 -2.14 8.95
C VAL A 41 9.77 -1.09 8.72
N VAL A 42 10.30 -0.46 9.78
CA VAL A 42 11.34 0.59 9.64
C VAL A 42 12.72 0.03 9.31
N ASP A 43 12.92 -1.28 9.50
CA ASP A 43 14.17 -2.00 9.25
C ASP A 43 14.20 -2.63 7.85
N ILE A 44 13.09 -2.63 7.13
CA ILE A 44 13.02 -3.10 5.75
C ILE A 44 13.74 -2.09 4.86
N ASN A 45 14.76 -2.54 4.12
CA ASN A 45 15.41 -1.72 3.11
C ASN A 45 14.42 -1.29 2.03
N VAL A 46 14.54 -0.06 1.53
CA VAL A 46 13.65 0.51 0.50
C VAL A 46 13.50 -0.43 -0.71
N SER A 47 14.61 -1.00 -1.21
CA SER A 47 14.61 -1.92 -2.34
C SER A 47 13.90 -3.26 -2.08
N ASP A 48 13.67 -3.60 -0.82
CA ASP A 48 13.09 -4.85 -0.38
C ASP A 48 11.58 -4.76 -0.11
N TYR A 49 10.97 -3.57 -0.16
CA TYR A 49 9.52 -3.42 0.01
C TYR A 49 8.70 -4.16 -1.05
N LYS A 50 9.27 -4.43 -2.23
CA LYS A 50 8.64 -5.29 -3.26
C LYS A 50 8.40 -6.73 -2.80
N PHE A 51 9.05 -7.16 -1.72
CA PHE A 51 8.85 -8.47 -1.09
C PHE A 51 7.81 -8.44 0.01
N VAL A 52 7.25 -7.26 0.32
CA VAL A 52 6.14 -7.13 1.25
C VAL A 52 4.84 -7.36 0.49
N SER A 53 3.99 -8.20 1.07
CA SER A 53 2.70 -8.56 0.50
C SER A 53 1.68 -8.73 1.60
N GLU A 54 0.41 -8.55 1.27
CA GLU A 54 -0.67 -8.91 2.18
C GLU A 54 -0.96 -10.41 2.08
N GLY A 55 -0.96 -11.08 3.22
CA GLY A 55 -1.36 -12.47 3.39
C GLY A 55 -2.82 -12.61 3.79
N GLY A 56 -3.23 -13.85 4.10
CA GLY A 56 -4.57 -14.13 4.62
C GLY A 56 -4.81 -13.52 6.01
N GLN A 57 -6.09 -13.26 6.33
CA GLN A 57 -6.54 -12.78 7.65
C GLN A 57 -5.94 -11.42 8.08
N ASN A 58 -5.80 -10.46 7.15
CA ASN A 58 -5.24 -9.12 7.42
C ASN A 58 -3.84 -9.19 8.03
N LYS A 59 -2.98 -10.02 7.46
CA LYS A 59 -1.56 -10.11 7.83
C LYS A 59 -0.72 -9.45 6.76
N VAL A 60 0.32 -8.75 7.17
CA VAL A 60 1.37 -8.28 6.26
C VAL A 60 2.60 -9.17 6.42
N LEU A 61 3.09 -9.68 5.29
CA LEU A 61 4.17 -10.65 5.21
C LEU A 61 5.32 -10.09 4.37
N PHE A 62 6.54 -10.31 4.83
CA PHE A 62 7.77 -10.07 4.09
C PHE A 62 8.33 -11.42 3.63
N THR A 63 8.46 -11.63 2.33
CA THR A 63 8.91 -12.90 1.76
C THR A 63 10.13 -12.72 0.86
N LYS A 64 11.31 -13.06 1.36
CA LYS A 64 12.58 -12.96 0.60
C LYS A 64 13.37 -14.26 0.71
N LYS A 65 13.78 -14.82 -0.43
CA LYS A 65 14.54 -16.10 -0.51
C LYS A 65 13.85 -17.27 0.23
N ASN A 66 12.54 -17.42 0.04
CA ASN A 66 11.69 -18.44 0.71
C ASN A 66 11.62 -18.33 2.24
N ILE A 67 12.10 -17.23 2.82
CA ILE A 67 11.90 -16.90 4.23
C ILE A 67 10.72 -15.95 4.30
N GLU A 68 9.66 -16.37 4.97
CA GLU A 68 8.49 -15.57 5.27
C GLU A 68 8.56 -15.07 6.70
N LYS A 69 8.34 -13.77 6.90
CA LYS A 69 8.28 -13.12 8.20
C LYS A 69 7.03 -12.25 8.28
N GLN A 70 6.41 -12.18 9.44
CA GLN A 70 5.34 -11.21 9.65
C GLN A 70 5.93 -9.82 9.91
N VAL A 71 5.31 -8.78 9.34
CA VAL A 71 5.77 -7.40 9.48
C VAL A 71 5.10 -6.73 10.67
N PHE A 72 5.90 -6.04 11.47
CA PHE A 72 5.49 -5.37 12.70
C PHE A 72 5.86 -3.89 12.69
N TYR A 73 5.22 -3.13 13.57
CA TYR A 73 5.61 -1.80 13.99
C TYR A 73 5.37 -1.68 15.50
N ASP A 74 6.39 -1.29 16.26
CA ASP A 74 6.28 -1.16 17.72
C ASP A 74 5.73 -2.44 18.38
N GLU A 75 6.32 -3.58 18.02
CA GLU A 75 5.95 -4.93 18.47
C GLU A 75 4.51 -5.36 18.14
N LYS A 76 3.81 -4.61 17.27
CA LYS A 76 2.42 -4.90 16.88
C LYS A 76 2.35 -5.28 15.40
N PRO A 77 1.60 -6.33 15.03
CA PRO A 77 1.52 -6.77 13.64
C PRO A 77 0.77 -5.74 12.80
N LEU A 78 1.27 -5.50 11.58
CA LEU A 78 0.56 -4.69 10.60
C LEU A 78 -0.64 -5.45 10.03
N THR A 79 -1.71 -4.72 9.73
CA THR A 79 -2.95 -5.27 9.14
C THR A 79 -3.11 -4.97 7.67
N SER A 80 -2.48 -3.91 7.18
CA SER A 80 -2.42 -3.53 5.77
C SER A 80 -1.21 -2.62 5.52
N ILE A 81 -0.66 -2.65 4.31
CA ILE A 81 0.49 -1.84 3.93
C ILE A 81 0.42 -1.52 2.43
N ALA A 82 0.86 -0.32 2.04
CA ALA A 82 1.07 0.00 0.64
C ALA A 82 2.20 1.03 0.48
N LEU A 83 2.88 0.94 -0.66
CA LEU A 83 3.81 1.96 -1.13
C LEU A 83 3.07 3.08 -1.85
N SER A 84 3.52 4.31 -1.63
CA SER A 84 3.14 5.48 -2.42
C SER A 84 3.56 5.33 -3.89
N PRO A 85 2.92 6.05 -4.83
CA PRO A 85 3.28 6.00 -6.26
C PRO A 85 4.75 6.32 -6.55
N SER A 86 5.31 7.33 -5.86
CA SER A 86 6.74 7.67 -5.96
C SER A 86 7.66 6.64 -5.30
N GLN A 87 7.11 5.69 -4.54
CA GLN A 87 7.84 4.75 -3.70
C GLN A 87 8.76 5.45 -2.68
N SER A 88 8.43 6.67 -2.27
CA SER A 88 9.18 7.42 -1.24
C SER A 88 8.59 7.24 0.16
N LYS A 89 7.27 6.98 0.23
CA LYS A 89 6.52 6.78 1.47
C LYS A 89 5.87 5.40 1.51
N VAL A 90 5.70 4.87 2.71
CA VAL A 90 4.94 3.67 3.03
C VAL A 90 3.81 4.05 3.97
N GLY A 91 2.60 3.58 3.66
CA GLY A 91 1.43 3.76 4.53
C GLY A 91 1.03 2.40 5.08
N PHE A 92 0.77 2.30 6.38
CA PHE A 92 0.34 1.05 6.98
C PHE A 92 -0.65 1.23 8.14
N PHE A 93 -1.59 0.29 8.21
CA PHE A 93 -2.48 0.15 9.36
C PHE A 93 -1.90 -0.84 10.37
N TYR A 94 -2.08 -0.53 11.64
CA TYR A 94 -1.86 -1.46 12.75
C TYR A 94 -2.87 -1.20 13.87
N ARG A 95 -2.94 -2.12 14.83
CA ARG A 95 -3.76 -1.96 16.04
C ARG A 95 -2.88 -1.48 17.19
N PRO A 96 -2.98 -0.21 17.61
CA PRO A 96 -2.12 0.33 18.67
C PRO A 96 -2.37 -0.33 20.03
N ASN A 97 -3.56 -0.87 20.26
CA ASN A 97 -3.90 -1.59 21.48
C ASN A 97 -4.31 -3.04 21.17
N VAL A 98 -3.46 -4.00 21.50
CA VAL A 98 -3.72 -5.43 21.27
C VAL A 98 -4.94 -5.97 22.03
N LYS A 99 -5.38 -5.28 23.09
CA LYS A 99 -6.57 -5.66 23.88
C LYS A 99 -7.86 -5.09 23.30
N ILE A 100 -7.78 -4.06 22.44
CA ILE A 100 -8.94 -3.37 21.86
C ILE A 100 -8.93 -3.57 20.35
N THR A 101 -9.78 -4.45 19.86
CA THR A 101 -9.83 -4.79 18.42
C THR A 101 -10.41 -3.68 17.55
N GLU A 102 -11.16 -2.76 18.17
CA GLU A 102 -11.81 -1.63 17.51
C GLU A 102 -10.90 -0.43 17.30
N GLU A 103 -9.65 -0.50 17.73
CA GLU A 103 -8.72 0.61 17.52
C GLU A 103 -7.80 0.33 16.32
N ALA A 104 -7.67 1.33 15.44
CA ALA A 104 -6.75 1.29 14.31
C ALA A 104 -6.06 2.63 14.12
N SER A 105 -4.77 2.58 13.80
CA SER A 105 -3.95 3.75 13.46
C SER A 105 -3.31 3.55 12.08
N LEU A 106 -3.28 4.62 11.29
CA LEU A 106 -2.56 4.70 10.03
C LEU A 106 -1.30 5.53 10.24
N ILE A 107 -0.15 4.92 9.95
CA ILE A 107 1.15 5.57 9.98
C ILE A 107 1.65 5.76 8.55
N ILE A 108 2.26 6.92 8.31
CA ILE A 108 3.10 7.17 7.13
C ILE A 108 4.56 7.14 7.57
N PHE A 109 5.34 6.28 6.93
CA PHE A 109 6.78 6.24 7.03
C PHE A 109 7.39 6.89 5.78
N ASP A 110 8.02 8.05 5.96
CA ASP A 110 8.87 8.64 4.93
C ASP A 110 10.20 7.90 4.92
N MET A 111 10.48 7.17 3.85
CA MET A 111 11.66 6.32 3.78
C MET A 111 12.95 7.11 3.54
N GLN A 112 12.88 8.33 3.00
CA GLN A 112 14.05 9.16 2.76
C GLN A 112 14.47 9.87 4.05
N GLU A 113 13.52 10.52 4.72
CA GLU A 113 13.76 11.25 5.97
C GLU A 113 13.79 10.34 7.19
N ARG A 114 13.37 9.07 7.04
CA ARG A 114 13.18 8.08 8.10
C ARG A 114 12.27 8.59 9.23
N THR A 115 11.25 9.36 8.89
CA THR A 115 10.28 9.91 9.85
C THR A 115 8.96 9.16 9.80
N LEU A 116 8.35 8.98 10.97
CA LEU A 116 7.04 8.35 11.14
C LEU A 116 6.01 9.39 11.59
N GLN A 117 4.83 9.34 10.99
CA GLN A 117 3.71 10.20 11.37
C GLN A 117 2.41 9.41 11.44
N GLU A 118 1.71 9.49 12.57
CA GLU A 118 0.31 9.05 12.65
C GLU A 118 -0.58 10.09 11.97
N VAL A 119 -1.29 9.68 10.92
CA VAL A 119 -2.11 10.57 10.09
C VAL A 119 -3.61 10.31 10.22
N TYR A 120 -3.98 9.17 10.80
CA TYR A 120 -5.37 8.82 11.07
C TYR A 120 -5.46 7.80 12.21
N ARG A 121 -6.47 7.95 13.08
CA ARG A 121 -6.78 7.03 14.17
C ARG A 121 -8.29 6.94 14.35
N THR A 122 -8.79 5.75 14.63
CA THR A 122 -10.19 5.49 14.96
C THR A 122 -10.30 4.50 16.12
N THR A 123 -11.38 4.64 16.91
CA THR A 123 -11.79 3.70 17.96
C THR A 123 -12.98 2.83 17.55
N PHE A 124 -13.36 2.87 16.26
CA PHE A 124 -14.44 2.08 15.66
C PHE A 124 -13.98 1.44 14.34
N ALA A 125 -12.82 0.79 14.38
CA ALA A 125 -12.14 0.22 13.22
C ALA A 125 -13.04 -0.71 12.40
N SER A 126 -13.91 -1.51 13.05
CA SER A 126 -14.84 -2.37 12.34
C SER A 126 -15.76 -1.60 11.39
N TRP A 127 -16.13 -0.36 11.74
CA TRP A 127 -16.98 0.49 10.92
C TRP A 127 -16.21 1.40 9.97
N ASP A 128 -15.07 1.93 10.42
CA ASP A 128 -14.33 2.96 9.70
C ASP A 128 -13.27 2.43 8.74
N VAL A 129 -12.82 1.18 8.89
CA VAL A 129 -11.78 0.56 8.06
C VAL A 129 -12.14 -0.90 7.74
N THR A 130 -12.64 -1.14 6.54
CA THR A 130 -13.14 -2.46 6.10
C THR A 130 -12.32 -3.08 4.96
N GLY A 131 -11.23 -2.44 4.58
CA GLY A 131 -10.39 -2.86 3.47
C GLY A 131 -8.94 -2.40 3.61
N LYS A 132 -8.20 -2.57 2.53
CA LYS A 132 -6.78 -2.25 2.44
C LYS A 132 -6.55 -0.75 2.28
N ILE A 133 -5.35 -0.32 2.61
CA ILE A 133 -4.88 1.03 2.26
C ILE A 133 -4.55 1.09 0.76
N HIS A 134 -4.98 2.14 0.10
CA HIS A 134 -4.61 2.44 -1.28
C HIS A 134 -4.10 3.86 -1.39
N TRP A 135 -2.94 4.04 -2.02
CA TRP A 135 -2.44 5.38 -2.35
C TRP A 135 -3.08 5.87 -3.64
N LEU A 136 -3.77 7.01 -3.61
CA LEU A 136 -4.30 7.66 -4.81
C LEU A 136 -3.33 8.68 -5.39
N SER A 137 -2.38 9.19 -4.61
CA SER A 137 -1.23 10.00 -5.03
C SER A 137 -0.25 10.03 -3.86
N ASP A 138 0.91 10.69 -3.96
CA ASP A 138 1.85 10.79 -2.82
C ASP A 138 1.30 11.59 -1.61
N ASP A 139 0.17 12.28 -1.79
CA ASP A 139 -0.44 13.15 -0.77
C ASP A 139 -1.85 12.69 -0.35
N TYR A 140 -2.38 11.66 -1.02
CA TYR A 140 -3.73 11.17 -0.77
C TYR A 140 -3.80 9.66 -0.70
N ILE A 141 -4.47 9.17 0.34
CA ILE A 141 -4.77 7.76 0.55
C ILE A 141 -6.28 7.59 0.55
N PHE A 142 -6.77 6.46 0.08
CA PHE A 142 -8.14 6.03 0.33
C PHE A 142 -8.20 4.63 0.94
N PHE A 143 -9.28 4.39 1.67
CA PHE A 143 -9.64 3.08 2.22
C PHE A 143 -11.15 2.95 2.35
N LEU A 144 -11.60 1.70 2.44
CA LEU A 144 -13.02 1.36 2.47
C LEU A 144 -13.56 1.43 3.90
N ARG A 145 -14.83 1.77 4.04
CA ARG A 145 -15.55 1.79 5.30
C ARG A 145 -16.98 1.28 5.15
N HIS A 146 -17.61 0.91 6.26
CA HIS A 146 -19.04 0.58 6.26
C HIS A 146 -19.91 1.84 6.07
N CYS A 147 -21.04 1.66 5.40
CA CYS A 147 -22.10 2.67 5.37
C CYS A 147 -23.53 2.10 5.43
N GLY A 148 -23.69 0.77 5.56
CA GLY A 148 -24.99 0.08 5.65
C GLY A 148 -25.11 -1.12 4.71
N THR A 149 -26.32 -1.69 4.61
CA THR A 149 -26.60 -2.98 3.95
C THR A 149 -26.51 -2.98 2.42
N ALA A 150 -26.56 -1.80 1.78
CA ALA A 150 -26.56 -1.68 0.32
C ALA A 150 -25.63 -0.56 -0.18
N CYS A 151 -24.58 -0.30 0.56
CA CYS A 151 -23.59 0.69 0.16
C CYS A 151 -22.20 0.35 0.70
N GLN A 152 -21.20 0.99 0.12
CA GLN A 152 -19.83 1.00 0.60
C GLN A 152 -19.34 2.44 0.71
N GLY A 153 -18.74 2.79 1.84
CA GLY A 153 -18.12 4.10 2.00
C GLY A 153 -16.66 4.04 1.54
N ILE A 154 -16.17 5.14 0.98
CA ILE A 154 -14.78 5.27 0.58
C ILE A 154 -14.24 6.56 1.21
N THR A 155 -13.33 6.43 2.15
CA THR A 155 -12.66 7.56 2.80
C THR A 155 -11.47 7.99 1.98
N LEU A 156 -11.34 9.27 1.68
CA LEU A 156 -10.14 9.92 1.19
C LEU A 156 -9.49 10.68 2.34
N LEU A 157 -8.20 10.44 2.57
CA LEU A 157 -7.38 11.11 3.57
C LEU A 157 -6.33 11.97 2.85
N SER A 158 -6.29 13.27 3.18
CA SER A 158 -5.21 14.18 2.80
C SER A 158 -4.08 14.10 3.83
N LEU A 159 -2.86 13.82 3.38
CA LEU A 159 -1.69 13.74 4.27
C LEU A 159 -1.21 15.11 4.76
N GLU A 160 -1.37 16.15 3.94
CA GLU A 160 -1.02 17.52 4.32
C GLU A 160 -1.91 18.03 5.47
N SER A 161 -3.23 17.85 5.34
CA SER A 161 -4.19 18.45 6.29
C SER A 161 -4.65 17.51 7.39
N GLY A 162 -4.41 16.19 7.26
CA GLY A 162 -4.97 15.15 8.12
C GLY A 162 -6.49 15.01 8.02
N LYS A 163 -7.14 15.71 7.09
CA LYS A 163 -8.60 15.69 6.95
C LYS A 163 -9.07 14.51 6.12
N THR A 164 -10.20 13.94 6.53
CA THR A 164 -10.92 12.91 5.80
C THR A 164 -12.16 13.46 5.10
N ILE A 165 -12.44 12.97 3.89
CA ILE A 165 -13.66 13.23 3.14
C ILE A 165 -14.22 11.88 2.69
N HIS A 166 -15.54 11.75 2.63
CA HIS A 166 -16.19 10.47 2.34
C HIS A 166 -16.97 10.51 1.03
N ALA A 167 -16.75 9.49 0.21
CA ALA A 167 -17.54 9.14 -0.94
C ALA A 167 -18.44 7.94 -0.62
N VAL A 168 -19.51 7.77 -1.40
CA VAL A 168 -20.47 6.69 -1.21
C VAL A 168 -20.70 5.97 -2.52
N LEU A 169 -20.58 4.65 -2.47
CA LEU A 169 -20.97 3.73 -3.50
C LEU A 169 -22.27 3.05 -3.08
N SER A 170 -23.33 3.16 -3.88
CA SER A 170 -24.65 2.62 -3.57
C SER A 170 -25.05 1.59 -4.62
N TYR A 171 -25.56 0.46 -4.13
CA TYR A 171 -25.97 -0.69 -4.92
C TYR A 171 -27.50 -0.86 -4.88
N PRO A 172 -28.11 -1.49 -5.88
CA PRO A 172 -29.53 -1.78 -5.81
C PRO A 172 -29.80 -2.79 -4.70
N SER A 173 -30.81 -2.50 -3.87
CA SER A 173 -31.21 -3.33 -2.73
C SER A 173 -32.27 -4.37 -3.10
N PHE A 174 -32.92 -4.22 -4.25
CA PHE A 174 -34.02 -5.07 -4.70
C PHE A 174 -33.84 -5.48 -6.16
N SER A 175 -34.31 -6.69 -6.51
CA SER A 175 -34.24 -7.23 -7.88
C SER A 175 -35.02 -6.41 -8.92
N SER A 176 -35.98 -5.60 -8.49
CA SER A 176 -36.77 -4.72 -9.34
C SER A 176 -36.05 -3.42 -9.72
N GLN A 177 -34.94 -3.09 -9.05
CA GLN A 177 -34.18 -1.87 -9.33
C GLN A 177 -33.26 -2.06 -10.54
N SER A 178 -32.93 -0.96 -11.21
CA SER A 178 -31.97 -1.00 -12.32
C SER A 178 -30.63 -1.54 -11.83
N LYS A 179 -30.04 -2.45 -12.62
CA LYS A 179 -28.74 -3.10 -12.43
C LYS A 179 -27.55 -2.12 -12.55
N LYS A 180 -27.55 -1.06 -11.72
CA LYS A 180 -26.63 0.07 -11.79
C LYS A 180 -26.08 0.40 -10.41
N THR A 181 -24.79 0.69 -10.37
CA THR A 181 -24.10 1.21 -9.19
C THR A 181 -24.03 2.73 -9.28
N HIS A 182 -24.35 3.41 -8.19
CA HIS A 182 -24.24 4.86 -8.08
C HIS A 182 -23.03 5.22 -7.24
N PHE A 183 -22.14 6.06 -7.77
CA PHE A 183 -20.98 6.56 -7.04
C PHE A 183 -21.10 8.07 -6.87
N LYS A 184 -21.19 8.54 -5.63
CA LYS A 184 -21.04 9.95 -5.29
C LYS A 184 -19.63 10.14 -4.73
N ASP A 185 -18.79 10.88 -5.44
CA ASP A 185 -17.40 11.07 -5.07
C ASP A 185 -17.20 12.06 -3.90
N TRP A 186 -15.95 12.27 -3.51
CA TRP A 186 -15.54 13.17 -2.43
C TRP A 186 -15.84 14.65 -2.71
N PHE A 187 -16.04 14.99 -3.98
CA PHE A 187 -16.24 16.36 -4.46
C PHE A 187 -17.71 16.64 -4.79
N GLY A 188 -18.60 15.68 -4.54
CA GLY A 188 -20.04 15.79 -4.72
C GLY A 188 -20.56 15.42 -6.12
N LYS A 189 -19.69 15.06 -7.05
CA LYS A 189 -20.06 14.60 -8.39
C LYS A 189 -20.64 13.19 -8.32
N LYS A 190 -21.60 12.92 -9.18
CA LYS A 190 -22.32 11.64 -9.24
C LYS A 190 -22.04 10.92 -10.55
N PHE A 191 -21.71 9.65 -10.44
CA PHE A 191 -21.46 8.75 -11.55
C PHE A 191 -22.41 7.57 -11.47
N ILE A 192 -22.85 7.10 -12.64
CA ILE A 192 -23.75 5.95 -12.75
C ILE A 192 -23.04 4.92 -13.60
N MET A 193 -22.76 3.76 -13.00
CA MET A 193 -22.02 2.67 -13.64
C MET A 193 -22.96 1.49 -13.83
N ILE A 194 -22.88 0.85 -15.00
CA ILE A 194 -23.64 -0.38 -15.29
C ILE A 194 -22.96 -1.55 -14.55
N GLY A 195 -23.75 -2.37 -13.86
CA GLY A 195 -23.25 -3.51 -13.10
C GLY A 195 -22.94 -3.20 -11.63
N LEU A 196 -22.19 -4.12 -11.01
CA LEU A 196 -21.73 -4.08 -9.64
C LEU A 196 -20.22 -3.86 -9.59
N VAL A 197 -19.75 -3.19 -8.55
CA VAL A 197 -18.33 -3.07 -8.25
C VAL A 197 -17.87 -4.33 -7.53
N GLU A 198 -16.85 -4.96 -8.07
CA GLU A 198 -16.18 -6.11 -7.46
C GLU A 198 -15.00 -5.70 -6.60
N ASP A 199 -14.18 -4.77 -7.10
CA ASP A 199 -12.97 -4.30 -6.44
C ASP A 199 -12.74 -2.81 -6.73
N ILE A 200 -12.05 -2.14 -5.80
CA ILE A 200 -11.71 -0.72 -5.89
C ILE A 200 -10.21 -0.60 -5.57
N LYS A 201 -9.46 -0.07 -6.52
CA LYS A 201 -8.01 0.12 -6.38
C LYS A 201 -7.55 1.44 -6.98
N SER A 202 -6.33 1.83 -6.65
CA SER A 202 -5.62 2.88 -7.37
C SER A 202 -4.69 2.30 -8.43
N THR A 203 -4.35 3.12 -9.43
CA THR A 203 -3.29 2.82 -10.40
C THR A 203 -2.64 4.13 -10.82
N THR A 204 -1.32 4.12 -11.00
CA THR A 204 -0.56 5.25 -11.52
C THR A 204 0.02 4.87 -12.88
N GLU A 205 -0.34 5.61 -13.92
CA GLU A 205 0.13 5.40 -15.30
C GLU A 205 0.53 6.75 -15.88
N ASN A 206 1.73 6.85 -16.46
CA ASN A 206 2.24 8.10 -17.06
C ASN A 206 2.15 9.32 -16.11
N ASN A 207 2.47 9.12 -14.82
CA ASN A 207 2.34 10.11 -13.74
C ASN A 207 0.92 10.62 -13.48
N LEU A 208 -0.09 9.95 -14.02
CA LEU A 208 -1.49 10.21 -13.75
C LEU A 208 -2.03 9.15 -12.80
N ASN A 209 -2.80 9.59 -11.82
CA ASN A 209 -3.35 8.71 -10.81
C ASN A 209 -4.84 8.45 -11.05
N TYR A 210 -5.23 7.19 -10.97
CA TYR A 210 -6.58 6.76 -11.29
C TYR A 210 -7.20 6.01 -10.12
N LEU A 211 -8.46 6.32 -9.84
CA LEU A 211 -9.36 5.44 -9.09
C LEU A 211 -9.98 4.46 -10.08
N VAL A 212 -9.84 3.17 -9.82
CA VAL A 212 -10.24 2.10 -10.73
C VAL A 212 -11.25 1.19 -10.03
N PHE A 213 -12.42 1.06 -10.64
CA PHE A 213 -13.46 0.13 -10.24
C PHE A 213 -13.45 -1.06 -11.19
N ALA A 214 -13.21 -2.27 -10.67
CA ALA A 214 -13.45 -3.50 -11.41
C ALA A 214 -14.96 -3.78 -11.41
N MET A 215 -15.54 -3.93 -12.60
CA MET A 215 -16.97 -4.05 -12.78
C MET A 215 -17.35 -5.49 -13.16
N LYS A 216 -18.50 -5.94 -12.66
CA LYS A 216 -19.13 -7.20 -13.06
C LYS A 216 -20.63 -7.07 -13.23
N ASP A 217 -21.22 -7.97 -14.00
CA ASP A 217 -22.67 -8.13 -14.06
C ASP A 217 -23.20 -8.89 -12.83
N TYR A 218 -24.48 -9.23 -12.84
CA TYR A 218 -25.15 -9.89 -11.70
C TYR A 218 -24.97 -11.41 -11.74
N GLU A 219 -24.52 -11.90 -12.88
CA GLU A 219 -24.19 -13.28 -13.17
C GLU A 219 -22.72 -13.58 -12.80
N GLY A 220 -21.94 -12.54 -12.51
CA GLY A 220 -20.55 -12.61 -12.07
C GLY A 220 -19.54 -12.44 -13.22
N ASN A 221 -19.98 -12.16 -14.45
CA ASN A 221 -19.09 -11.94 -15.58
C ASN A 221 -18.48 -10.54 -15.51
N SER A 222 -17.20 -10.42 -15.87
CA SER A 222 -16.51 -9.13 -15.92
C SER A 222 -17.13 -8.21 -16.97
N LEU A 223 -17.35 -6.95 -16.59
CA LEU A 223 -17.74 -5.85 -17.46
C LEU A 223 -16.56 -4.91 -17.76
N GLY A 224 -15.34 -5.32 -17.43
CA GLY A 224 -14.14 -4.49 -17.55
C GLY A 224 -13.96 -3.56 -16.35
N GLN A 225 -13.37 -2.39 -16.59
CA GLN A 225 -13.02 -1.42 -15.57
C GLN A 225 -13.64 -0.06 -15.85
N LYS A 226 -14.01 0.65 -14.78
CA LYS A 226 -14.31 2.08 -14.82
C LYS A 226 -13.20 2.86 -14.14
N ARG A 227 -12.62 3.82 -14.86
CA ARG A 227 -11.46 4.58 -14.42
C ARG A 227 -11.82 6.05 -14.26
N PHE A 228 -11.31 6.65 -13.19
CA PHE A 228 -11.48 8.07 -12.92
C PHE A 228 -10.12 8.69 -12.63
N LEU A 229 -9.73 9.68 -13.43
CA LEU A 229 -8.53 10.48 -13.21
C LEU A 229 -8.71 11.32 -11.95
N PHE A 230 -7.76 11.23 -11.02
CA PHE A 230 -7.71 12.04 -9.81
C PHE A 230 -6.74 13.20 -9.98
N THR A 231 -7.25 14.43 -9.81
CA THR A 231 -6.48 15.67 -9.98
C THR A 231 -6.09 16.33 -8.64
N GLY A 232 -6.35 15.67 -7.51
CA GLY A 232 -6.22 16.26 -6.17
C GLY A 232 -7.50 16.97 -5.70
N SER A 233 -8.25 17.58 -6.62
CA SER A 233 -9.46 18.35 -6.31
C SER A 233 -10.72 17.90 -7.07
N ALA A 234 -10.60 16.93 -7.98
CA ALA A 234 -11.72 16.39 -8.75
C ALA A 234 -11.49 14.93 -9.17
N LEU A 235 -12.58 14.29 -9.60
CA LEU A 235 -12.56 13.06 -10.38
C LEU A 235 -13.17 13.27 -11.77
N GLU A 236 -12.43 12.84 -12.78
CA GLU A 236 -12.81 12.92 -14.19
C GLU A 236 -12.92 11.51 -14.77
N GLU A 237 -14.08 11.17 -15.35
CA GLU A 237 -14.24 9.88 -16.01
C GLU A 237 -13.38 9.85 -17.26
N VAL A 238 -12.58 8.80 -17.41
CA VAL A 238 -11.79 8.53 -18.63
C VAL A 238 -12.39 7.33 -19.34
N GLU A 239 -12.45 7.41 -20.67
CA GLU A 239 -12.97 6.34 -21.53
C GLU A 239 -12.05 5.12 -21.58
#